data_AF-A0A0M0JKC3-F1
#
_entry.id   AF-A0A0M0JKC3-F1
#
_cell.length_a   1.000
_cell.length_b   1.000
_cell.length_c   1.000
_cell.angle_alpha   90.00
_cell.angle_beta   90.00
_cell.angle_gamma   90.00
#
_symmetry.space_group_name_H-M   'P 1'
#
loop_
_entity.id
_entity.type
_entity.pdbx_description
1 polymer ?
#
loop_
_entity_poly.entity_id
_entity_poly.type
_entity_poly.pdbx_seq_one_letter_code
_entity_poly.pdbx_strand_id
1 'polypeptide(L)' 'MDPRVRDLYKRIITVGRDYPTGLSHVREKAKREFFKRANLHDGLEINRAINYGRHMVREMTGIIQFKKYRALKQRYEDES' A
#
# COMPACT_ATOMS: atom_id res chain seq x y z
N MET A 1 8.34 19.10 3.92
CA MET A 1 7.66 17.86 3.51
C MET A 1 6.16 18.07 3.69
N ASP A 2 5.38 17.92 2.62
CA ASP A 2 3.92 18.07 2.63
C ASP A 2 3.27 17.07 3.63
N PRO A 3 2.36 17.51 4.53
CA PRO A 3 1.68 16.63 5.50
C PRO A 3 0.95 15.44 4.87
N ARG A 4 0.40 15.62 3.66
CA ARG A 4 -0.35 14.59 2.93
C ARG A 4 0.56 13.46 2.45
N VAL A 5 1.81 13.79 2.10
CA VAL A 5 2.83 12.80 1.71
C VAL A 5 3.22 11.95 2.92
N ARG A 6 3.36 12.58 4.10
CA ARG A 6 3.64 11.87 5.36
C ARG A 6 2.48 10.95 5.76
N ASP A 7 1.24 11.43 5.67
CA ASP A 7 0.05 10.62 5.95
C ASP A 7 -0.04 9.41 5.03
N LEU A 8 0.17 9.61 3.72
CA LEU A 8 0.17 8.53 2.74
C LEU A 8 1.23 7.46 3.08
N TYR A 9 2.46 7.87 3.41
CA TYR A 9 3.50 6.93 3.82
C TYR A 9 3.08 6.10 5.04
N LYS A 10 2.53 6.74 6.07
CA LYS A 10 2.03 6.04 7.26
C LYS A 10 0.95 5.02 6.91
N ARG A 11 -0.02 5.38 6.06
CA ARG A 11 -1.08 4.46 5.60
C ARG A 11 -0.51 3.24 4.89
N ILE A 12 0.45 3.43 3.97
CA ILE A 12 1.11 2.34 3.25
C ILE A 12 1.81 1.40 4.23
N ILE A 13 2.52 1.93 5.23
CA ILE A 13 3.22 1.12 6.24
C ILE A 13 2.22 0.37 7.14
N THR A 14 1.10 0.99 7.52
CA THR A 14 0.06 0.33 8.31
C THR A 14 -0.57 -0.82 7.55
N VAL A 15 -1.02 -0.60 6.31
CA VAL A 15 -1.62 -1.65 5.47
C VAL A 15 -0.59 -2.72 5.09
N GLY A 16 0.67 -2.32 4.93
CA GLY A 16 1.80 -3.20 4.63
C GLY A 16 2.07 -4.29 5.67
N ARG A 17 1.57 -4.16 6.90
CA ARG A 17 1.70 -5.17 7.96
C ARG A 17 0.98 -6.47 7.61
N ASP A 18 -0.19 -6.36 6.99
CA ASP A 18 -1.03 -7.51 6.62
C ASP A 18 -0.79 -7.99 5.19
N TYR A 19 0.05 -7.28 4.44
CA TYR A 19 0.30 -7.54 3.02
C TYR A 19 0.97 -8.91 2.82
N PRO A 20 0.64 -9.68 1.77
CA PRO A 20 1.11 -11.07 1.62
C PRO A 20 2.62 -11.25 1.63
N THR A 21 3.38 -10.30 1.10
CA THR A 21 4.86 -10.34 1.05
C THR A 21 5.55 -9.77 2.30
N GLY A 22 4.77 -9.31 3.28
CA GLY A 22 5.25 -8.79 4.55
C GLY A 22 5.73 -7.34 4.52
N LEU A 23 5.85 -6.76 5.72
CA LEU A 23 6.12 -5.34 5.91
C LEU A 23 7.49 -4.90 5.36
N SER A 24 8.52 -5.75 5.45
CA SER A 24 9.88 -5.39 5.00
C SER A 24 9.88 -5.05 3.50
N HIS A 25 9.25 -5.90 2.69
CA HIS A 25 9.16 -5.72 1.25
C HIS A 25 8.35 -4.47 0.88
N VAL A 26 7.21 -4.26 1.55
CA VAL A 26 6.38 -3.07 1.33
C VAL A 26 7.15 -1.80 1.69
N ARG A 27 7.85 -1.78 2.82
CA ARG A 27 8.63 -0.64 3.30
C ARG A 27 9.73 -0.26 2.31
N GLU A 28 10.45 -1.26 1.81
CA GLU A 28 11.53 -1.05 0.85
C GLU A 28 11.00 -0.47 -0.48
N LYS A 29 9.91 -1.05 -1.01
CA LYS A 29 9.27 -0.57 -2.23
C LYS A 29 8.70 0.84 -2.07
N ALA A 30 8.01 1.11 -0.95
CA ALA A 30 7.50 2.43 -0.63
C ALA A 30 8.64 3.46 -0.55
N LYS A 31 9.74 3.13 0.15
CA LYS A 31 10.92 4.01 0.21
C LYS A 31 11.40 4.36 -1.21
N ARG A 32 11.65 3.36 -2.06
CA ARG A 32 12.12 3.60 -3.45
C ARG A 32 11.17 4.50 -4.24
N GLU A 33 9.86 4.24 -4.19
CA GLU A 33 8.88 5.00 -4.96
C GLU A 33 8.73 6.46 -4.49
N PHE A 34 8.86 6.73 -3.19
CA PHE A 34 8.87 8.09 -2.66
C PHE A 34 10.16 8.82 -3.02
N PHE A 35 11.32 8.16 -2.92
CA PHE A 35 12.61 8.75 -3.28
C PHE A 35 12.69 9.11 -4.77
N LYS A 36 12.14 8.27 -5.67
CA LYS A 36 12.05 8.58 -7.11
C LYS A 36 11.31 9.88 -7.41
N ARG A 37 10.40 10.30 -6.53
CA ARG A 37 9.54 11.48 -6.67
C ARG A 37 9.91 12.61 -5.71
N ALA A 38 11.04 12.51 -5.02
CA ALA A 38 11.43 13.48 -3.99
C ALA A 38 11.70 14.89 -4.55
N ASN A 39 12.10 14.98 -5.82
CA ASN A 39 12.43 16.23 -6.50
C ASN A 39 11.24 16.81 -7.30
N LEU A 40 10.00 16.36 -7.02
CA LEU A 40 8.82 16.99 -7.61
C LEU A 40 8.57 18.35 -6.94
N HIS A 41 8.61 19.42 -7.74
CA HIS A 41 8.36 20.79 -7.29
C HIS A 41 7.00 21.34 -7.76
N ASP A 42 6.43 20.76 -8.81
CA ASP A 42 5.12 21.17 -9.32
C ASP A 42 3.96 20.63 -8.45
N GLY A 43 3.03 21.52 -8.10
CA GLY A 43 1.91 21.19 -7.23
C GLY A 43 0.92 20.20 -7.85
N LEU A 44 0.72 20.24 -9.18
CA LEU A 44 -0.17 19.31 -9.88
C LEU A 44 0.44 17.91 -9.91
N GLU A 45 1.73 17.79 -10.22
CA GLU A 45 2.47 16.52 -10.18
C GLU A 45 2.47 15.89 -8.78
N ILE A 46 2.67 16.69 -7.73
CA ILE A 46 2.57 16.21 -6.34
C ILE A 46 1.17 15.68 -6.04
N ASN A 47 0.12 16.38 -6.45
CA ASN A 47 -1.27 15.95 -6.27
C ASN A 47 -1.55 14.63 -7.01
N ARG A 48 -1.07 14.49 -8.26
CA ARG A 48 -1.18 13.25 -9.04
C ARG A 48 -0.48 12.09 -8.34
N ALA A 49 0.75 12.30 -7.84
CA ALA A 49 1.50 11.29 -7.11
C ALA A 49 0.80 10.84 -5.82
N ILE A 50 0.22 11.78 -5.06
CA ILE A 50 -0.55 11.49 -3.85
C ILE A 50 -1.80 10.67 -4.19
N ASN A 51 -2.53 11.06 -5.25
CA ASN A 51 -3.74 10.34 -5.68
C ASN A 51 -3.42 8.92 -6.14
N TYR A 52 -2.33 8.75 -6.89
CA TYR A 52 -1.82 7.43 -7.26
C TYR A 52 -1.50 6.58 -6.01
N GLY A 53 -0.77 7.13 -5.04
CA GLY A 53 -0.48 6.41 -3.81
C GLY A 53 -1.72 6.02 -3.01
N ARG A 54 -2.74 6.90 -2.96
CA ARG A 54 -4.04 6.58 -2.32
C ARG A 54 -4.77 5.45 -3.02
N HIS A 55 -4.74 5.42 -4.36
CA HIS A 55 -5.27 4.30 -5.12
C HIS A 55 -4.51 3.01 -4.77
N MET A 56 -3.18 3.05 -4.68
CA MET A 56 -2.40 1.85 -4.32
C MET A 56 -2.72 1.31 -2.92
N VAL A 57 -3.02 2.16 -1.94
CA VAL A 57 -3.47 1.71 -0.62
C VAL A 57 -4.78 0.90 -0.71
N ARG A 58 -5.70 1.27 -1.61
CA ARG A 58 -6.95 0.53 -1.84
C ARG A 58 -6.67 -0.83 -2.48
N GLU A 59 -5.82 -0.87 -3.49
CA GLU A 59 -5.39 -2.12 -4.14
C GLU A 59 -4.73 -3.08 -3.14
N MET A 60 -3.83 -2.57 -2.30
CA MET A 60 -3.20 -3.37 -1.24
C MET A 60 -4.22 -3.96 -0.28
N THR A 61 -5.21 -3.16 0.12
CA THR A 61 -6.32 -3.63 0.97
C THR A 61 -7.12 -4.74 0.29
N GLY A 62 -7.42 -4.58 -1.00
CA GLY A 62 -8.11 -5.59 -1.80
C GLY A 62 -7.33 -6.92 -1.84
N ILE A 63 -6.02 -6.87 -2.10
CA ILE A 63 -5.15 -8.05 -2.10
C ILE A 63 -5.16 -8.76 -0.73
N ILE A 64 -5.13 -8.00 0.36
CA ILE A 64 -5.21 -8.54 1.73
C ILE A 64 -6.55 -9.26 1.95
N GLN A 65 -7.66 -8.65 1.53
CA GLN A 65 -8.99 -9.26 1.61
C GLN A 65 -9.08 -10.54 0.78
N PHE A 66 -8.54 -10.56 -0.44
CA PHE A 66 -8.49 -11.76 -1.27
C PHE A 66 -7.69 -12.89 -0.63
N LYS A 67 -6.53 -12.61 -0.02
CA LYS A 67 -5.75 -13.62 0.71
C LYS A 67 -6.56 -14.19 1.88
N LYS A 68 -7.25 -13.33 2.65
CA LYS A 68 -8.11 -13.75 3.77
C LYS A 68 -9.26 -14.63 3.29
N TYR A 69 -9.93 -14.23 2.20
CA TYR A 69 -11.01 -15.00 1.59
C TYR A 69 -10.54 -16.39 1.12
N ARG A 70 -9.40 -16.48 0.43
CA ARG A 70 -8.84 -17.77 -0.01
C ARG A 70 -8.55 -18.70 1.17
N ALA A 71 -7.96 -18.18 2.24
CA ALA A 71 -7.68 -18.95 3.44
C ALA A 71 -8.96 -19.42 4.15
N LEU A 72 -10.00 -18.58 4.18
CA LEU A 72 -11.30 -18.93 4.74
C LEU A 72 -11.98 -20.04 3.93
N LYS A 73 -12.02 -19.87 2.60
CA LYS A 73 -12.62 -20.83 1.68
C LYS A 73 -11.97 -22.21 1.81
N GLN A 74 -10.63 -22.27 1.86
CA GLN A 74 -9.90 -23.52 2.02
C GLN A 74 -10.31 -24.28 3.29
N ARG A 75 -10.46 -23.58 4.42
CA ARG A 75 -10.86 -24.21 5.68
C ARG A 75 -12.26 -24.84 5.62
N TYR A 76 -13.20 -24.16 4.97
CA TYR A 76 -14.55 -24.71 4.79
C TYR A 76 -14.59 -25.88 3.80
N GLU A 77 -13.74 -25.87 2.78
CA GLU A 77 -13.59 -27.01 1.85
C GLU A 77 -12.94 -28.21 2.55
N ASP A 78 -11.99 -28.00 3.47
CA ASP A 78 -11.34 -29.08 4.23
C ASP A 78 -12.26 -29.73 5.29
N GLU A 79 -13.33 -29.04 5.73
CA GLU A 79 -14.31 -29.51 6.71
C GLU A 79 -15.50 -30.29 6.08
N SER A 80 -15.66 -30.25 4.75
CA SER A 80 -16.78 -30.87 4.01
C SER A 80 -16.40 -32.20 3.37
#